data_AF-A0A350DFN5-F1
#
_entry.id   AF-A0A350DFN5-F1
#
_cell.length_a   1.000
_cell.length_b   1.000
_cell.length_c   1.000
_cell.angle_alpha   90.00
_cell.angle_beta   90.00
_cell.angle_gamma   90.00
#
_symmetry.space_group_name_H-M   'P 1'
#
loop_
_entity.id
_entity.type
_entity.pdbx_description
1 polymer ?
#
loop_
_entity_poly.entity_id
_entity_poly.type
_entity_poly.pdbx_seq_one_letter_code
_entity_poly.pdbx_strand_id
1 'polypeptide(L)'
;MPWLQLKAHVAPEQADLLEELLLEEGATAIGLQDAHDDPVFEPERGTTPLWQDTILTGLYDDLDGIDEMLSRIEATWAEQVPGEPCPTIEYELLADRDWEREWMDDFTPL
;
A
#
# COMPACT_ATOMS: atom_id res chain seq x y z
N MET A 1 8.59 -12.61 -12.80
CA MET A 1 8.45 -13.22 -11.47
C MET A 1 7.13 -12.76 -10.90
N PRO A 2 6.36 -13.61 -10.19
CA PRO A 2 5.16 -13.14 -9.48
C PRO A 2 5.57 -12.13 -8.39
N TRP A 3 4.76 -11.10 -8.20
CA TRP A 3 4.97 -10.09 -7.16
C TRP A 3 4.01 -10.34 -6.00
N LEU A 4 4.42 -10.05 -4.77
CA LEU A 4 3.50 -9.97 -3.63
C LEU A 4 3.02 -8.54 -3.49
N GLN A 5 1.70 -8.39 -3.36
CA GLN A 5 1.07 -7.12 -3.06
C GLN A 5 0.42 -7.19 -1.69
N LEU A 6 0.84 -6.31 -0.78
CA LEU A 6 0.14 -6.04 0.48
C LEU A 6 -0.76 -4.82 0.30
N LYS A 7 -1.95 -4.84 0.91
CA LYS A 7 -2.90 -3.72 0.94
C LYS A 7 -3.44 -3.54 2.34
N ALA A 8 -3.53 -2.29 2.78
CA ALA A 8 -4.19 -1.93 4.03
C ALA A 8 -4.97 -0.64 3.88
N HIS A 9 -6.15 -0.61 4.49
CA HIS A 9 -6.90 0.64 4.69
C HIS A 9 -6.29 1.39 5.87
N VAL A 10 -5.85 2.61 5.64
CA VAL A 10 -5.15 3.41 6.64
C VAL A 10 -5.67 4.85 6.64
N ALA A 11 -5.80 5.40 7.85
CA ALA A 11 -6.13 6.81 8.03
C ALA A 11 -4.91 7.70 7.66
N PRO A 12 -5.11 8.94 7.20
CA PRO A 12 -4.02 9.86 6.85
C PRO A 12 -2.95 10.00 7.93
N GLU A 13 -3.35 10.04 9.20
CA GLU A 13 -2.46 10.23 10.34
C GLU A 13 -1.55 9.02 10.61
N GLN A 14 -1.92 7.88 10.05
CA GLN A 14 -1.31 6.56 10.24
C GLN A 14 -0.54 6.09 9.01
N ALA A 15 -0.78 6.70 7.85
CA ALA A 15 -0.24 6.29 6.55
C ALA A 15 1.29 6.34 6.52
N ASP A 16 1.89 7.45 6.98
CA ASP A 16 3.35 7.62 7.00
C ASP A 16 4.05 6.53 7.83
N LEU A 17 3.49 6.19 9.01
CA LEU A 17 4.06 5.14 9.84
C LEU A 17 3.97 3.78 9.17
N LEU A 18 2.80 3.43 8.60
CA LEU A 18 2.66 2.15 7.92
C LEU A 18 3.58 2.06 6.70
N GLU A 19 3.73 3.15 5.95
CA GLU A 19 4.67 3.25 4.82
C GLU A 19 6.11 2.92 5.27
N GLU A 20 6.58 3.56 6.34
CA GLU A 20 7.92 3.30 6.89
C GLU A 20 8.08 1.83 7.29
N LEU A 21 7.11 1.25 8.00
CA LEU A 21 7.15 -0.15 8.40
C LEU A 21 7.18 -1.12 7.21
N LEU A 22 6.39 -0.86 6.17
CA LEU A 22 6.39 -1.69 4.97
C LEU A 22 7.73 -1.62 4.22
N LEU A 23 8.33 -0.42 4.15
CA LEU A 23 9.65 -0.21 3.55
C LEU A 23 10.76 -0.90 4.34
N GLU A 24 10.74 -0.82 5.66
CA GLU A 24 11.70 -1.51 6.54
C GLU A 24 11.63 -3.03 6.41
N GLU A 25 10.44 -3.57 6.15
CA GLU A 25 10.20 -4.99 5.90
C GLU A 25 10.46 -5.41 4.44
N GLY A 26 10.99 -4.52 3.61
CA GLY A 26 11.48 -4.87 2.28
C GLY A 26 10.55 -4.54 1.11
N ALA A 27 9.57 -3.65 1.29
CA ALA A 27 8.77 -3.17 0.17
C ALA A 27 9.68 -2.49 -0.86
N THR A 28 9.58 -2.93 -2.11
CA THR A 28 10.29 -2.34 -3.25
C THR A 28 9.63 -1.04 -3.71
N ALA A 29 8.31 -0.96 -3.56
CA ALA A 29 7.53 0.23 -3.90
C ALA A 29 6.32 0.36 -2.97
N ILE A 30 5.92 1.61 -2.75
CA ILE A 30 4.72 1.98 -1.99
C ILE A 30 3.79 2.77 -2.91
N GLY A 31 2.49 2.49 -2.81
CA GLY A 31 1.44 3.22 -3.49
C GLY A 31 0.35 3.66 -2.51
N LEU A 32 -0.16 4.87 -2.69
CA LEU A 32 -1.28 5.42 -1.94
C LEU A 32 -2.43 5.63 -2.92
N GLN A 33 -3.57 4.99 -2.67
CA GLN A 33 -4.75 5.08 -3.51
C GLN A 33 -5.97 5.46 -2.67
N ASP A 34 -6.89 6.18 -3.27
CA ASP A 34 -8.22 6.36 -2.71
C ASP A 34 -9.03 5.04 -2.68
N ALA A 35 -9.72 4.81 -1.57
CA ALA A 35 -10.64 3.68 -1.40
C ALA A 35 -12.02 3.89 -2.03
N HIS A 36 -12.45 5.14 -2.24
CA HIS A 36 -13.85 5.47 -2.56
C HIS A 36 -14.06 6.25 -3.86
N ASP A 37 -13.00 6.60 -4.57
CA ASP A 37 -13.06 7.49 -5.76
C ASP A 37 -13.67 8.88 -5.41
N ASP A 38 -13.35 9.34 -4.20
CA ASP A 38 -13.66 10.65 -3.66
C ASP A 38 -12.70 11.71 -4.24
N PRO A 39 -13.20 12.71 -4.98
CA PRO A 39 -12.36 13.74 -5.54
C PRO A 39 -11.79 14.64 -4.44
N VAL A 40 -10.46 14.72 -4.37
CA VAL A 40 -9.75 15.72 -3.57
C VAL A 40 -9.77 17.05 -4.33
N PHE A 41 -10.41 18.06 -3.74
CA PHE A 41 -10.37 19.44 -4.25
C PHE A 41 -8.98 20.06 -4.05
N GLU A 42 -8.67 21.12 -4.80
CA GLU A 42 -7.37 21.79 -4.74
C GLU A 42 -7.00 22.13 -3.28
N PRO A 43 -5.94 21.50 -2.73
CA PRO A 43 -5.55 21.72 -1.36
C PRO A 43 -4.77 23.03 -1.22
N GLU A 44 -4.54 23.46 0.02
CA GLU A 44 -3.74 24.66 0.26
C GLU A 44 -2.34 24.50 -0.34
N ARG A 45 -1.81 25.59 -0.91
CA ARG A 45 -0.49 25.56 -1.55
C ARG A 45 0.58 25.07 -0.57
N GLY A 46 1.24 23.97 -0.92
CA GLY A 46 2.30 23.36 -0.12
C GLY A 46 1.81 22.22 0.79
N THR A 47 0.55 21.80 0.68
CA THR A 47 0.01 20.63 1.37
C THR A 47 -0.28 19.50 0.40
N THR A 48 -0.19 18.26 0.90
CA THR A 48 -0.51 17.03 0.16
C THR A 48 -1.41 16.17 1.06
N PRO A 49 -2.68 16.55 1.26
CA PRO A 49 -3.58 15.79 2.11
C PRO A 49 -3.90 14.43 1.47
N LEU A 50 -3.96 13.39 2.30
CA LEU A 50 -4.43 12.06 1.91
C LEU A 50 -5.95 11.94 2.07
N TRP A 51 -6.53 10.94 1.42
CA TRP A 51 -7.95 10.57 1.58
C TRP A 51 -8.21 10.02 2.98
N GLN A 52 -9.41 10.27 3.51
CA GLN A 52 -9.79 9.78 4.84
C GLN A 52 -9.71 8.25 4.95
N ASP A 53 -10.04 7.54 3.87
CA ASP A 53 -9.79 6.11 3.72
C ASP A 53 -8.80 5.92 2.55
N THR A 54 -7.52 5.78 2.89
CA THR A 54 -6.44 5.57 1.92
C THR A 54 -6.05 4.10 1.91
N ILE A 55 -6.02 3.50 0.72
CA ILE A 55 -5.44 2.16 0.50
C ILE A 55 -3.93 2.34 0.31
N LEU A 56 -3.16 1.93 1.30
CA LEU A 56 -1.72 1.84 1.22
C LEU A 56 -1.34 0.47 0.68
N THR A 57 -0.55 0.46 -0.39
CA THR A 57 -0.09 -0.73 -1.08
C THR A 57 1.42 -0.86 -0.96
N GLY A 58 1.93 -2.02 -0.54
CA GLY A 58 3.34 -2.39 -0.63
C GLY A 58 3.56 -3.49 -1.67
N LEU A 59 4.59 -3.34 -2.51
CA LEU A 59 4.98 -4.35 -3.49
C LEU A 59 6.32 -5.00 -3.09
N TYR A 60 6.36 -6.33 -3.16
CA TYR A 60 7.51 -7.13 -2.77
C TYR A 60 7.86 -8.14 -3.89
N ASP A 61 9.15 -8.32 -4.11
CA ASP A 61 9.70 -9.32 -5.03
C ASP A 61 10.03 -10.66 -4.34
N ASP A 62 10.03 -10.68 -3.00
CA ASP A 62 10.13 -11.86 -2.16
C ASP A 62 8.75 -12.34 -1.68
N LEU A 63 8.55 -13.66 -1.67
CA LEU A 63 7.31 -14.32 -1.29
C LEU A 63 7.45 -15.15 0.00
N ASP A 64 8.65 -15.23 0.58
CA ASP A 64 8.93 -16.05 1.74
C ASP A 64 8.61 -15.33 3.06
N GLY A 65 8.10 -16.07 4.05
CA GLY A 65 7.96 -15.56 5.42
C GLY A 65 6.90 -14.47 5.64
N ILE A 66 5.88 -14.38 4.78
CA ILE A 66 4.83 -13.35 4.84
C ILE A 66 4.19 -13.24 6.24
N ASP A 67 3.81 -14.38 6.84
CA ASP A 67 3.18 -14.38 8.17
C ASP A 67 4.12 -13.84 9.27
N GLU A 68 5.43 -14.09 9.15
CA GLU A 68 6.43 -13.58 10.09
C GLU A 68 6.65 -12.08 9.90
N MET A 69 6.67 -11.61 8.65
CA MET A 69 6.71 -10.19 8.31
C MET A 69 5.50 -9.45 8.88
N LEU A 70 4.28 -9.93 8.64
CA LEU A 70 3.06 -9.34 9.19
C LEU A 70 3.09 -9.28 10.71
N SER A 71 3.55 -10.35 11.36
CA SER A 71 3.70 -10.39 12.82
C SER A 71 4.68 -9.34 13.35
N ARG A 72 5.78 -9.07 12.63
CA ARG A 72 6.74 -8.02 12.99
C ARG A 72 6.16 -6.63 12.80
N ILE A 73 5.43 -6.39 11.71
CA ILE A 73 4.74 -5.12 11.46
C ILE A 73 3.75 -4.83 12.59
N GLU A 74 2.91 -5.81 12.94
CA GLU A 74 1.94 -5.67 14.03
C GLU A 74 2.61 -5.40 15.39
N ALA A 75 3.72 -6.08 15.68
CA ALA A 75 4.46 -5.88 16.92
C ALA A 75 5.08 -4.48 16.99
N THR A 76 5.79 -4.05 15.95
CA THR A 76 6.40 -2.71 15.89
C THR A 76 5.33 -1.62 15.90
N TRP A 77 4.19 -1.83 15.23
CA TRP A 77 3.05 -0.93 15.29
C TRP A 77 2.56 -0.73 16.73
N ALA A 78 2.33 -1.84 17.46
CA ALA A 78 1.82 -1.78 18.82
C ALA A 78 2.79 -1.05 19.80
N GLU A 79 4.09 -1.08 19.51
CA GLU A 79 5.10 -0.33 20.26
C GLU A 79 5.05 1.18 19.95
N GLN A 80 4.85 1.54 18.69
CA GLN A 80 4.84 2.95 18.24
C GLN A 80 3.51 3.66 18.48
N VAL A 81 2.37 2.95 18.38
CA VAL A 81 1.02 3.50 18.57
C VAL A 81 0.24 2.70 19.62
N PRO A 82 0.57 2.88 20.92
CA PRO A 82 -0.09 2.12 21.96
C PRO A 82 -1.58 2.43 22.06
N GLY A 83 -2.43 1.41 21.97
CA GLY A 83 -3.88 1.54 22.13
C GLY A 83 -4.66 1.69 20.83
N GLU A 84 -3.99 1.80 19.68
CA GLU A 84 -4.62 1.74 18.37
C GLU A 84 -4.23 0.43 17.67
N PRO A 85 -5.20 -0.37 17.18
CA PRO A 85 -4.88 -1.60 16.48
C PRO A 85 -4.15 -1.30 15.17
N CYS A 86 -3.24 -2.18 14.78
CA CYS A 86 -2.61 -2.13 13.46
C CYS A 86 -3.70 -2.26 12.38
N PRO A 87 -3.61 -1.48 11.28
CA PRO A 87 -4.47 -1.67 10.11
C PRO A 87 -4.47 -3.13 9.65
N THR A 88 -5.63 -3.62 9.21
CA THR A 88 -5.71 -4.98 8.65
C THR A 88 -5.00 -5.00 7.30
N ILE A 89 -3.94 -5.81 7.22
CA ILE A 89 -3.15 -5.98 5.99
C ILE A 89 -3.64 -7.24 5.28
N GLU A 90 -4.17 -7.06 4.07
CA GLU A 90 -4.49 -8.14 3.15
C GLU A 90 -3.33 -8.33 2.16
N TYR A 91 -3.16 -9.55 1.64
CA TYR A 91 -2.12 -9.81 0.66
C TYR A 91 -2.58 -10.69 -0.49
N GLU A 92 -2.03 -10.43 -1.67
CA GLU A 92 -2.29 -11.20 -2.88
C GLU A 92 -1.02 -11.40 -3.72
N LEU A 93 -0.95 -12.54 -4.41
CA LEU A 93 0.10 -12.80 -5.39
C LEU A 93 -0.35 -12.28 -6.75
N LEU A 94 0.38 -11.29 -7.26
CA LEU A 94 0.20 -10.77 -8.60
C LEU A 94 0.83 -11.72 -9.62
N ALA A 95 0.02 -12.15 -10.58
CA ALA A 95 0.50 -12.91 -11.72
C ALA A 95 1.50 -12.06 -12.52
N ASP A 96 2.59 -12.69 -12.94
CA ASP A 96 3.59 -12.09 -13.81
C ASP A 96 2.95 -11.80 -15.18
N ARG A 97 2.58 -10.53 -15.40
CA ARG A 97 2.02 -10.05 -16.66
C ARG A 97 2.99 -9.07 -17.30
N ASP A 98 3.12 -9.17 -18.62
CA ASP A 98 3.89 -8.24 -19.43
C ASP A 98 3.07 -6.97 -19.66
N TRP A 99 3.01 -6.11 -18.62
CA TRP A 99 2.18 -4.90 -18.59
C TRP A 99 2.46 -3.95 -19.76
N GLU A 100 3.67 -3.99 -20.33
CA GLU A 100 4.05 -3.22 -21.53
C GLU A 100 3.36 -3.68 -22.82
N ARG A 101 2.78 -4.89 -22.85
CA ARG A 101 2.05 -5.42 -24.01
C ARG A 101 0.55 -5.47 -23.78
N GLU A 102 0.10 -5.71 -22.55
CA GLU A 102 -1.33 -5.78 -22.21
C GLU A 102 -2.05 -4.44 -22.46
N TRP A 103 -1.40 -3.28 -22.23
CA TRP A 103 -2.04 -1.98 -22.49
C TRP A 103 -2.31 -1.71 -23.98
N MET A 104 -1.62 -2.42 -24.89
CA MET A 104 -1.80 -2.25 -26.34
C MET A 104 -3.06 -2.94 -26.86
N ASP A 105 -3.53 -4.00 -26.20
CA ASP A 105 -4.74 -4.72 -26.62
C ASP A 105 -6.02 -3.91 -26.33
N ASP A 106 -6.00 -3.07 -25.28
CA ASP A 106 -7.09 -2.17 -24.92
C ASP A 106 -6.97 -0.76 -25.56
N PHE A 107 -5.89 -0.48 -26.28
CA PHE A 107 -5.70 0.80 -26.95
C PHE A 107 -6.57 0.91 -28.20
N THR A 108 -7.66 1.68 -28.11
CA THR A 108 -8.45 2.08 -29.28
C THR A 108 -8.04 3.49 -29.71
N PRO A 109 -7.49 3.70 -30.92
CA PRO A 109 -7.17 5.03 -31.43
C PRO A 109 -8.43 5.90 -31.50
N LEU A 110 -8.30 7.18 -31.12
CA LEU A 110 -9.34 8.22 -31.25
C LEU A 110 -9.53 8.66 -32.71
#